data_AF-A0A8T3W1S6-F1
#
_entry.id   AF-A0A8T3W1S6-F1
#
_cell.length_a   1.000
_cell.length_b   1.000
_cell.length_c   1.000
_cell.angle_alpha   90.00
_cell.angle_beta   90.00
_cell.angle_gamma   90.00
#
_symmetry.space_group_name_H-M   'P 1'
#
loop_
_entity.id
_entity.type
_entity.pdbx_description
1 polymer ?
#
loop_
_entity_poly.entity_id
_entity_poly.type
_entity_poly.pdbx_seq_one_letter_code
_entity_poly.pdbx_strand_id
1 'polypeptide(L)'
;MLEITLLKTTHPSNERRNSGRVEARKLLSHIKNCDAFSTEEAYGIEENAKEKENVWASWLNPEVKRSQFLRGLRGLIKRENKLTDEVVIYESTMLAYLLRQRKPLVYVERWPNIDESNALKSLYKEGMSYWNGNREDKYHRSVQVTVLTDFMEAIKKVNKAIEKRDQHIAENLERVEQILRKTYPQFSSKEVIKLAIQIGADHRIEDYTRRPIKIIHIS
;
A
#
# COMPACT_ATOMS: atom_id res chain seq x y z
N MET A 1 17.20 -14.01 -7.81
CA MET A 1 17.57 -12.88 -6.94
C MET A 1 16.53 -11.78 -7.07
N LEU A 2 16.23 -11.09 -5.97
CA LEU A 2 15.27 -9.98 -5.93
C LEU A 2 15.98 -8.69 -5.52
N GLU A 3 15.87 -7.65 -6.36
CA GLU A 3 16.30 -6.30 -6.04
C GLU A 3 15.10 -5.47 -5.62
N ILE A 4 15.11 -4.91 -4.42
CA ILE A 4 13.95 -4.21 -3.85
C ILE A 4 14.21 -2.71 -3.80
N THR A 5 13.25 -1.92 -4.29
CA THR A 5 13.19 -0.47 -4.07
C THR A 5 11.91 -0.11 -3.32
N LEU A 6 12.04 0.45 -2.11
CA LEU A 6 10.93 1.06 -1.38
C LEU A 6 10.73 2.50 -1.84
N LEU A 7 9.54 2.78 -2.37
CA LEU A 7 9.07 4.10 -2.78
C LEU A 7 8.22 4.67 -1.64
N LYS A 8 8.82 5.52 -0.81
CA LYS A 8 8.15 6.18 0.31
C LYS A 8 7.27 7.30 -0.24
N THR A 9 5.96 7.16 -0.11
CA THR A 9 4.96 8.10 -0.64
C THR A 9 4.13 8.73 0.48
N THR A 10 3.73 9.98 0.30
CA THR A 10 2.63 10.58 1.07
C THR A 10 1.33 10.44 0.28
N HIS A 11 0.26 9.99 0.91
CA HIS A 11 -1.04 9.93 0.24
C HIS A 11 -1.57 11.34 -0.07
N PRO A 12 -2.28 11.54 -1.20
CA PRO A 12 -2.86 12.83 -1.53
C PRO A 12 -3.87 13.26 -0.45
N SER A 13 -3.68 14.45 0.11
CA SER A 13 -4.66 15.09 1.00
C SER A 13 -5.84 15.66 0.22
N ASN A 14 -7.01 15.74 0.86
CA ASN A 14 -8.23 16.30 0.26
C ASN A 14 -8.15 17.80 -0.06
N GLU A 15 -7.09 18.49 0.39
CA GLU A 15 -7.00 19.94 0.36
C GLU A 15 -6.68 20.48 -1.04
N ARG A 16 -6.23 19.64 -1.97
CA ARG A 16 -5.82 20.07 -3.33
C ARG A 16 -6.47 19.21 -4.41
N ARG A 17 -7.40 19.81 -5.15
CA ARG A 17 -7.99 19.22 -6.38
C ARG A 17 -6.88 18.88 -7.38
N ASN A 18 -6.95 17.69 -7.99
CA ASN A 18 -5.97 17.10 -8.91
C ASN A 18 -4.62 16.70 -8.30
N SER A 19 -4.45 16.73 -6.97
CA SER A 19 -3.23 16.24 -6.33
C SER A 19 -2.99 14.76 -6.64
N GLY A 20 -4.04 13.94 -6.71
CA GLY A 20 -3.91 12.50 -6.95
C GLY A 20 -3.23 12.15 -8.27
N ARG A 21 -3.52 12.87 -9.37
CA ARG A 21 -2.83 12.62 -10.66
C ARG A 21 -1.37 13.04 -10.63
N VAL A 22 -1.08 14.17 -9.98
CA VAL A 22 0.28 14.71 -9.87
C VAL A 22 1.14 13.75 -9.05
N GLU A 23 0.64 13.30 -7.90
CA GLU A 23 1.33 12.33 -7.05
C GLU A 23 1.54 10.99 -7.77
N ALA A 24 0.51 10.46 -8.43
CA ALA A 24 0.63 9.20 -9.19
C ALA A 24 1.66 9.30 -10.33
N ARG A 25 1.81 10.48 -10.96
CA ARG A 25 2.78 10.71 -12.02
C ARG A 25 4.22 10.59 -11.54
N LYS A 26 4.51 10.92 -10.27
CA LYS A 26 5.86 10.79 -9.69
C LYS A 26 6.34 9.34 -9.69
N LEU A 27 5.43 8.37 -9.59
CA LEU A 27 5.75 6.94 -9.64
C LEU A 27 6.11 6.43 -11.04
N LEU A 28 5.82 7.18 -12.11
CA LEU A 28 5.89 6.67 -13.49
C LEU A 28 7.30 6.21 -13.89
N SER A 29 8.34 6.94 -13.49
CA SER A 29 9.74 6.57 -13.77
C SER A 29 10.10 5.23 -13.09
N HIS A 30 9.68 5.06 -11.84
CA HIS A 30 9.93 3.84 -11.07
C HIS A 30 9.16 2.65 -11.63
N ILE A 31 7.89 2.85 -12.02
CA ILE A 31 7.06 1.84 -12.70
C ILE A 31 7.72 1.38 -14.01
N LYS A 32 8.28 2.30 -14.80
CA LYS A 32 8.96 1.94 -16.06
C LYS A 32 10.17 1.04 -15.82
N ASN A 33 10.93 1.32 -14.77
CA ASN A 33 12.23 0.73 -14.49
C ASN A 33 12.19 -0.52 -13.61
N CYS A 34 11.04 -0.90 -13.06
CA CYS A 34 10.87 -2.14 -12.30
C CYS A 34 10.36 -3.28 -13.20
N ASP A 35 10.50 -4.52 -12.75
CA ASP A 35 9.93 -5.71 -13.37
C ASP A 35 8.55 -6.03 -12.80
N ALA A 36 8.39 -5.88 -11.49
CA ALA A 36 7.15 -6.03 -10.77
C ALA A 36 6.93 -4.84 -9.84
N PHE A 37 5.68 -4.60 -9.46
CA PHE A 37 5.29 -3.51 -8.58
C PHE A 37 4.44 -4.02 -7.43
N SER A 38 4.60 -3.42 -6.26
CA SER A 38 3.73 -3.63 -5.11
C SER A 38 3.11 -2.33 -4.66
N THR A 39 1.82 -2.37 -4.36
CA THR A 39 1.09 -1.27 -3.74
C THR A 39 0.82 -1.62 -2.29
N GLU A 40 0.71 -0.61 -1.46
CA GLU A 40 0.24 -0.80 -0.10
C GLU A 40 -1.21 -1.30 -0.11
N GLU A 41 -1.46 -2.44 0.53
CA GLU A 41 -2.80 -2.99 0.78
C GLU A 41 -2.92 -3.20 2.28
N ALA A 42 -3.21 -2.10 2.97
CA ALA A 42 -3.27 -2.11 4.42
C ALA A 42 -4.25 -3.17 4.92
N TYR A 43 -3.76 -4.03 5.80
CA TYR A 43 -4.53 -5.11 6.42
C TYR A 43 -5.01 -6.20 5.43
N GLY A 44 -4.41 -6.29 4.24
CA GLY A 44 -4.75 -7.32 3.25
C GLY A 44 -4.43 -8.72 3.76
N ILE A 45 -5.38 -9.66 3.64
CA ILE A 45 -5.15 -11.08 3.93
C ILE A 45 -4.58 -11.81 2.71
N GLU A 46 -3.92 -12.95 2.93
CA GLU A 46 -3.24 -13.71 1.88
C GLU A 46 -4.18 -14.16 0.76
N GLU A 47 -5.42 -14.55 1.08
CA GLU A 47 -6.42 -14.95 0.09
C GLU A 47 -6.80 -13.79 -0.84
N ASN A 48 -7.15 -12.63 -0.27
CA ASN A 48 -7.51 -11.43 -1.04
C ASN A 48 -6.34 -10.96 -1.91
N ALA A 49 -5.11 -10.99 -1.39
CA ALA A 49 -3.92 -10.66 -2.16
C ALA A 49 -3.77 -11.57 -3.38
N LYS A 50 -3.94 -12.90 -3.22
CA LYS A 50 -3.88 -13.86 -4.32
C LYS A 50 -4.99 -13.63 -5.35
N GLU A 51 -6.21 -13.35 -4.90
CA GLU A 51 -7.33 -13.06 -5.80
C GLU A 51 -7.06 -11.82 -6.65
N LYS A 52 -6.69 -10.69 -6.00
CA LYS A 52 -6.36 -9.44 -6.68
C LYS A 52 -5.20 -9.62 -7.67
N GLU A 53 -4.18 -10.41 -7.32
CA GLU A 53 -3.04 -10.73 -8.20
C GLU A 53 -3.44 -11.56 -9.40
N ASN A 54 -4.27 -12.58 -9.22
CA ASN A 54 -4.74 -13.42 -10.32
C ASN A 54 -5.62 -12.63 -11.29
N VAL A 55 -6.51 -11.77 -10.75
CA VAL A 55 -7.31 -10.84 -11.55
C VAL A 55 -6.39 -9.89 -12.32
N TRP A 56 -5.37 -9.32 -11.67
CA TRP A 56 -4.41 -8.45 -12.32
C TRP A 56 -3.64 -9.16 -13.44
N ALA A 57 -3.14 -10.37 -13.18
CA ALA A 57 -2.44 -11.20 -14.16
C ALA A 57 -3.31 -11.46 -15.41
N SER A 58 -4.61 -11.71 -15.23
CA SER A 58 -5.54 -11.87 -16.35
C SER A 58 -5.64 -10.61 -17.23
N TRP A 59 -5.55 -9.42 -16.63
CA TRP A 59 -5.58 -8.14 -17.35
C TRP A 59 -4.28 -7.82 -18.06
N LEU A 60 -3.16 -8.45 -17.67
CA LEU A 60 -1.89 -8.30 -18.38
C LEU A 60 -1.89 -9.00 -19.73
N ASN A 61 -2.86 -9.87 -20.04
CA ASN A 61 -3.03 -10.47 -21.37
C ASN A 61 -3.17 -9.36 -22.45
N PRO A 62 -2.34 -9.37 -23.51
CA PRO A 62 -2.42 -8.42 -24.63
C PRO A 62 -3.82 -8.26 -25.24
N GLU A 63 -4.64 -9.32 -25.21
CA GLU A 63 -5.99 -9.37 -25.77
C GLU A 63 -7.02 -8.56 -24.98
N VAL A 64 -6.75 -8.26 -23.70
CA VAL A 64 -7.64 -7.45 -22.87
C VAL A 64 -7.56 -5.99 -23.34
N LYS A 65 -8.68 -5.47 -23.84
CA LYS A 65 -8.77 -4.08 -24.30
C LYS A 65 -8.66 -3.12 -23.11
N ARG A 66 -7.86 -2.07 -23.26
CA ARG A 66 -7.71 -1.00 -22.26
C ARG A 66 -9.04 -0.43 -21.76
N SER A 67 -10.05 -0.33 -22.63
CA SER A 67 -11.39 0.16 -22.28
C SER A 67 -12.16 -0.80 -21.35
N GLN A 68 -11.97 -2.11 -21.49
CA GLN A 68 -12.56 -3.11 -20.58
C GLN A 68 -11.93 -3.01 -19.19
N PHE A 69 -10.60 -2.85 -19.12
CA PHE A 69 -9.89 -2.62 -17.86
C PHE A 69 -10.36 -1.36 -17.13
N LEU A 70 -10.40 -0.20 -17.80
CA LEU A 70 -10.77 1.06 -17.16
C LEU A 70 -12.19 1.03 -16.56
N ARG A 71 -13.08 0.23 -17.15
CA ARG A 71 -14.44 -0.01 -16.64
C ARG A 71 -14.42 -0.89 -15.38
N GLY A 72 -13.63 -1.96 -15.38
CA GLY A 72 -13.45 -2.84 -14.21
C GLY A 72 -12.76 -2.14 -13.04
N LEU A 73 -11.72 -1.34 -13.32
CA LEU A 73 -10.92 -0.62 -12.33
C LEU A 73 -11.75 0.35 -11.49
N ARG A 74 -12.63 1.13 -12.14
CA ARG A 74 -13.55 2.04 -11.44
C ARG A 74 -14.55 1.29 -10.56
N GLY A 75 -14.93 0.07 -10.95
CA GLY A 75 -15.83 -0.80 -10.19
C GLY A 75 -15.17 -1.37 -8.93
N LEU A 76 -13.90 -1.76 -9.02
CA LEU A 76 -13.12 -2.27 -7.88
C LEU A 76 -12.82 -1.18 -6.85
N ILE A 77 -12.28 -0.04 -7.28
CA ILE A 77 -11.86 1.03 -6.34
C ILE A 77 -13.08 1.65 -5.60
N LYS A 78 -14.23 1.80 -6.27
CA LYS A 78 -15.43 2.38 -5.65
C LYS A 78 -16.18 1.44 -4.69
N ARG A 79 -16.00 0.12 -4.82
CA ARG A 79 -16.69 -0.85 -3.97
C ARG A 79 -16.01 -1.04 -2.62
N GLU A 80 -14.71 -0.73 -2.51
CA GLU A 80 -13.93 -1.16 -1.36
C GLU A 80 -13.94 -0.23 -0.14
N ASN A 81 -14.08 1.11 -0.22
CA ASN A 81 -14.14 1.96 1.00
C ASN A 81 -14.57 3.42 0.75
N LYS A 82 -14.83 4.15 1.87
CA LYS A 82 -14.97 5.63 2.00
C LYS A 82 -13.69 6.39 1.61
N LEU A 83 -13.11 6.07 0.45
CA LEU A 83 -11.95 6.76 -0.09
C LEU A 83 -12.39 8.11 -0.65
N THR A 84 -11.49 9.08 -0.58
CA THR A 84 -11.74 10.41 -1.11
C THR A 84 -11.51 10.40 -2.62
N ASP A 85 -12.15 11.31 -3.35
CA ASP A 85 -12.04 11.35 -4.82
C ASP A 85 -10.57 11.44 -5.29
N GLU A 86 -9.71 12.16 -4.57
CA GLU A 86 -8.29 12.28 -4.90
C GLU A 86 -7.52 10.96 -4.72
N VAL A 87 -7.85 10.17 -3.70
CA VAL A 87 -7.25 8.83 -3.50
C VAL A 87 -7.71 7.88 -4.61
N VAL A 88 -9.00 7.90 -4.97
CA VAL A 88 -9.52 7.12 -6.10
C VAL A 88 -8.83 7.51 -7.41
N ILE A 89 -8.63 8.81 -7.65
CA ILE A 89 -7.93 9.32 -8.82
C ILE A 89 -6.46 8.87 -8.82
N TYR A 90 -5.77 8.94 -7.68
CA TYR A 90 -4.39 8.51 -7.52
C TYR A 90 -4.22 7.03 -7.85
N GLU A 91 -4.98 6.14 -7.18
CA GLU A 91 -4.90 4.70 -7.38
C GLU A 91 -5.25 4.31 -8.81
N SER A 92 -6.34 4.85 -9.35
CA SER A 92 -6.75 4.55 -10.73
C SER A 92 -5.71 5.02 -11.76
N THR A 93 -5.05 6.15 -11.52
CA THR A 93 -3.99 6.67 -12.39
C THR A 93 -2.73 5.80 -12.31
N MET A 94 -2.30 5.42 -11.10
CA MET A 94 -1.16 4.53 -10.87
C MET A 94 -1.38 3.16 -11.53
N LEU A 95 -2.52 2.52 -11.30
CA LEU A 95 -2.87 1.24 -11.91
C LEU A 95 -2.95 1.35 -13.44
N ALA A 96 -3.45 2.46 -13.98
CA ALA A 96 -3.41 2.69 -15.42
C ALA A 96 -1.98 2.80 -15.98
N TYR A 97 -1.02 3.35 -15.22
CA TYR A 97 0.39 3.34 -15.62
C TYR A 97 1.00 1.95 -15.58
N LEU A 98 0.73 1.18 -14.52
CA LEU A 98 1.18 -0.20 -14.39
C LEU A 98 0.69 -1.07 -15.55
N LEU A 99 -0.59 -1.00 -15.87
CA LEU A 99 -1.15 -1.75 -17.01
C LEU A 99 -0.54 -1.31 -18.34
N ARG A 100 -0.40 0.01 -18.56
CA ARG A 100 0.21 0.52 -19.80
C ARG A 100 1.63 -0.02 -19.99
N GLN A 101 2.36 -0.23 -18.90
CA GLN A 101 3.70 -0.80 -18.90
C GLN A 101 3.71 -2.34 -18.71
N ARG A 102 2.51 -2.96 -18.69
CA ARG A 102 2.28 -4.40 -18.49
C ARG A 102 3.04 -4.96 -17.28
N LYS A 103 3.09 -4.20 -16.18
CA LYS A 103 3.85 -4.59 -14.98
C LYS A 103 3.03 -5.56 -14.11
N PRO A 104 3.57 -6.75 -13.80
CA PRO A 104 3.10 -7.60 -12.72
C PRO A 104 2.91 -6.84 -11.41
N LEU A 105 1.81 -7.16 -10.72
CA LEU A 105 1.48 -6.62 -9.40
C LEU A 105 1.61 -7.72 -8.36
N VAL A 106 2.17 -7.39 -7.20
CA VAL A 106 2.27 -8.30 -6.05
C VAL A 106 1.98 -7.51 -4.78
N TYR A 107 1.24 -8.05 -3.83
CA TYR A 107 1.03 -7.43 -2.53
C TYR A 107 2.04 -8.01 -1.54
N VAL A 108 2.74 -7.15 -0.81
CA VAL A 108 3.72 -7.59 0.20
C VAL A 108 3.14 -7.65 1.62
N GLU A 109 2.00 -7.01 1.85
CA GLU A 109 1.23 -7.16 3.08
C GLU A 109 0.18 -8.26 2.89
N ARG A 110 0.33 -9.38 3.62
CA ARG A 110 -0.54 -10.56 3.47
C ARG A 110 -0.74 -11.28 4.79
N TRP A 111 -1.72 -10.84 5.59
CA TRP A 111 -2.03 -11.46 6.88
C TRP A 111 -2.54 -12.90 6.69
N PRO A 112 -2.15 -13.85 7.56
CA PRO A 112 -2.53 -15.25 7.41
C PRO A 112 -4.04 -15.47 7.60
N ASN A 113 -4.68 -14.65 8.43
CA ASN A 113 -6.11 -14.73 8.70
C ASN A 113 -6.72 -13.34 8.91
N ILE A 114 -8.04 -13.29 8.84
CA ILE A 114 -8.83 -12.08 8.96
C ILE A 114 -8.84 -11.52 10.39
N ASP A 115 -8.68 -12.36 11.41
CA ASP A 115 -8.74 -11.96 12.81
C ASP A 115 -7.52 -11.11 13.21
N GLU A 116 -6.32 -11.52 12.81
CA GLU A 116 -5.09 -10.74 13.02
C GLU A 116 -5.13 -9.40 12.27
N SER A 117 -5.56 -9.43 11.00
CA SER A 117 -5.77 -8.23 10.19
C SER A 117 -6.75 -7.26 10.87
N ASN A 118 -7.91 -7.76 11.32
CA ASN A 118 -8.93 -6.95 11.98
C ASN A 118 -8.48 -6.42 13.34
N ALA A 119 -7.78 -7.23 14.14
CA ALA A 119 -7.25 -6.79 15.43
C ALA A 119 -6.28 -5.61 15.25
N LEU A 120 -5.42 -5.67 14.23
CA LEU A 120 -4.49 -4.59 13.91
C LEU A 120 -5.20 -3.34 13.38
N LYS A 121 -6.18 -3.54 12.50
CA LYS A 121 -7.03 -2.48 11.96
C LYS A 121 -7.81 -1.76 13.06
N SER A 122 -8.32 -2.49 14.05
CA SER A 122 -8.99 -1.93 15.23
C SER A 122 -8.02 -1.13 16.10
N LEU A 123 -6.82 -1.66 16.38
CA LEU A 123 -5.78 -0.95 17.13
C LEU A 123 -5.43 0.40 16.48
N TYR A 124 -5.27 0.43 15.15
CA TYR A 124 -5.02 1.66 14.40
C TYR A 124 -6.20 2.63 14.48
N LYS A 125 -7.44 2.14 14.28
CA LYS A 125 -8.65 2.96 14.35
C LYS A 125 -8.88 3.56 15.72
N GLU A 126 -8.61 2.83 16.79
CA GLU A 126 -8.67 3.34 18.17
C GLU A 126 -7.67 4.48 18.40
N GLY A 127 -6.47 4.39 17.85
CA GLY A 127 -5.51 5.49 17.90
C GLY A 127 -5.95 6.71 17.07
N MET A 128 -6.51 6.48 15.88
CA MET A 128 -6.96 7.54 14.98
C MET A 128 -8.27 8.21 15.42
N SER A 129 -9.14 7.53 16.17
CA SER A 129 -10.40 8.13 16.67
C SER A 129 -10.12 9.31 17.61
N TYR A 130 -8.99 9.29 18.33
CA TYR A 130 -8.55 10.41 19.15
C TYR A 130 -8.29 11.67 18.32
N TRP A 131 -7.73 11.54 17.12
CA TRP A 131 -7.46 12.65 16.20
C TRP A 131 -8.73 13.27 15.61
N ASN A 132 -9.73 12.45 15.33
CA ASN A 132 -10.97 12.88 14.68
C ASN A 132 -12.07 13.31 15.67
N GLY A 133 -12.10 12.76 16.88
CA GLY A 133 -13.17 13.00 17.87
C GLY A 133 -12.89 14.10 18.89
N ASN A 134 -11.64 14.57 19.04
CA ASN A 134 -11.29 15.57 20.07
C ASN A 134 -11.06 16.99 19.54
N ARG A 135 -11.26 17.25 18.24
CA ARG A 135 -11.12 18.62 17.71
C ARG A 135 -12.25 19.55 18.15
N GLU A 136 -13.45 19.04 18.45
CA GLU A 136 -14.62 19.90 18.76
C GLU A 136 -14.95 19.98 20.27
N ASP A 137 -14.79 18.92 21.07
CA ASP A 137 -15.36 18.91 22.44
C ASP A 137 -14.39 19.15 23.62
N LYS A 138 -13.06 19.08 23.43
CA LYS A 138 -12.10 19.13 24.57
C LYS A 138 -11.40 20.47 24.79
N TYR A 139 -11.65 21.50 23.98
CA TYR A 139 -10.98 22.81 24.13
C TYR A 139 -11.52 23.67 25.28
N HIS A 140 -12.57 23.25 26.00
CA HIS A 140 -13.31 24.15 26.88
C HIS A 140 -13.11 24.02 28.40
N ARG A 141 -12.37 23.06 28.98
CA ARG A 141 -12.12 23.06 30.43
C ARG A 141 -10.77 22.45 30.82
N SER A 142 -9.92 23.24 31.49
CA SER A 142 -8.75 22.85 32.30
C SER A 142 -8.03 21.57 31.82
N VAL A 143 -7.34 21.67 30.69
CA VAL A 143 -6.61 20.58 30.06
C VAL A 143 -5.16 20.65 30.49
N GLN A 144 -4.62 19.65 31.21
CA GLN A 144 -3.16 19.63 31.40
C GLN A 144 -2.44 18.30 31.69
N VAL A 145 -3.11 17.16 31.96
CA VAL A 145 -2.39 15.86 32.08
C VAL A 145 -3.13 14.72 31.39
N THR A 146 -4.43 14.54 31.65
CA THR A 146 -5.22 13.42 31.09
C THR A 146 -5.28 13.43 29.57
N VAL A 147 -5.48 14.61 28.96
CA VAL A 147 -5.48 14.76 27.49
C VAL A 147 -4.12 14.39 26.90
N LEU A 148 -3.01 14.78 27.54
CA LEU A 148 -1.67 14.45 27.08
C LEU A 148 -1.41 12.94 27.18
N THR A 149 -1.82 12.31 28.29
CA THR A 149 -1.72 10.85 28.46
C THR A 149 -2.52 10.10 27.40
N ASP A 150 -3.80 10.46 27.19
CA ASP A 150 -4.65 9.82 26.18
C ASP A 150 -4.08 10.00 24.77
N PHE A 151 -3.52 11.18 24.47
CA PHE A 151 -2.88 11.46 23.18
C PHE A 151 -1.62 10.62 22.98
N MET A 152 -0.78 10.50 24.01
CA MET A 152 0.40 9.63 23.98
C MET A 152 0.01 8.16 23.81
N GLU A 153 -1.05 7.69 24.46
CA GLU A 153 -1.57 6.34 24.27
C GLU A 153 -2.10 6.12 22.85
N ALA A 154 -2.83 7.09 22.30
CA ALA A 154 -3.30 7.04 20.92
C ALA A 154 -2.14 6.93 19.91
N ILE A 155 -1.09 7.76 20.06
CA ILE A 155 0.13 7.67 19.24
C ILE A 155 0.79 6.30 19.39
N LYS A 156 0.93 5.79 20.63
CA LYS A 156 1.52 4.46 20.86
C LYS A 156 0.74 3.37 20.14
N LYS A 157 -0.59 3.42 20.13
CA LYS A 157 -1.43 2.44 19.39
C LYS A 157 -1.21 2.52 17.89
N VAL A 158 -1.18 3.73 17.31
CA VAL A 158 -0.91 3.93 15.87
C VAL A 158 0.48 3.42 15.50
N ASN A 159 1.52 3.83 16.23
CA ASN A 159 2.90 3.43 15.96
C ASN A 159 3.08 1.92 16.10
N LYS A 160 2.48 1.31 17.14
CA LYS A 160 2.50 -0.15 17.31
C LYS A 160 1.80 -0.88 16.17
N ALA A 161 0.73 -0.31 15.62
CA ALA A 161 0.06 -0.89 14.47
C ALA A 161 0.92 -0.81 13.21
N ILE A 162 1.57 0.33 12.95
CA ILE A 162 2.50 0.53 11.83
C ILE A 162 3.70 -0.41 11.94
N GLU A 163 4.33 -0.48 13.11
CA GLU A 163 5.48 -1.37 13.37
C GLU A 163 5.15 -2.84 13.08
N LYS A 164 3.98 -3.32 13.53
CA LYS A 164 3.55 -4.69 13.22
C LYS A 164 3.33 -4.92 11.73
N ARG A 165 2.82 -3.92 10.99
CA ARG A 165 2.71 -4.01 9.53
C ARG A 165 4.09 -4.07 8.89
N ASP A 166 5.04 -3.26 9.35
CA ASP A 166 6.42 -3.23 8.84
C ASP A 166 7.13 -4.57 9.02
N GLN A 167 7.04 -5.14 10.22
CA GLN A 167 7.57 -6.48 10.51
C GLN A 167 6.96 -7.52 9.60
N HIS A 168 5.63 -7.51 9.47
CA HIS A 168 4.92 -8.48 8.63
C HIS A 168 5.27 -8.36 7.15
N ILE A 169 5.41 -7.14 6.64
CA ILE A 169 5.85 -6.91 5.26
C ILE A 169 7.29 -7.42 5.11
N ALA A 170 8.19 -7.09 6.03
CA ALA A 170 9.59 -7.53 6.00
C ALA A 170 9.71 -9.07 5.94
N GLU A 171 8.92 -9.79 6.75
CA GLU A 171 8.84 -11.25 6.71
C GLU A 171 8.36 -11.77 5.35
N ASN A 172 7.36 -11.12 4.76
CA ASN A 172 6.83 -11.49 3.45
C ASN A 172 7.82 -11.22 2.30
N LEU A 173 8.75 -10.28 2.45
CA LEU A 173 9.81 -10.05 1.46
C LEU A 173 10.73 -11.26 1.28
N GLU A 174 10.83 -12.14 2.28
CA GLU A 174 11.64 -13.36 2.16
C GLU A 174 11.06 -14.37 1.17
N ARG A 175 9.73 -14.39 1.00
CA ARG A 175 9.02 -15.31 0.11
C ARG A 175 8.50 -14.65 -1.17
N VAL A 176 8.52 -13.32 -1.28
CA VAL A 176 7.89 -12.61 -2.42
C VAL A 176 8.50 -12.98 -3.78
N GLU A 177 9.79 -13.30 -3.85
CA GLU A 177 10.41 -13.77 -5.10
C GLU A 177 9.76 -15.06 -5.61
N GLN A 178 9.53 -16.02 -4.71
CA GLN A 178 8.90 -17.30 -5.05
C GLN A 178 7.45 -17.08 -5.49
N ILE A 179 6.74 -16.18 -4.82
CA ILE A 179 5.37 -15.79 -5.20
C ILE A 179 5.36 -15.21 -6.61
N LEU A 180 6.25 -14.25 -6.90
CA LEU A 180 6.35 -13.63 -8.23
C LEU A 180 6.62 -14.68 -9.32
N ARG A 181 7.57 -15.59 -9.11
CA ARG A 181 7.89 -16.65 -10.09
C ARG A 181 6.73 -17.63 -10.29
N LYS A 182 5.97 -17.92 -9.24
CA LYS A 182 4.80 -18.80 -9.31
C LYS A 182 3.62 -18.13 -10.03
N THR A 183 3.34 -16.88 -9.73
CA THR A 183 2.19 -16.14 -10.28
C THR A 183 2.45 -15.67 -11.71
N TYR A 184 3.70 -15.35 -12.05
CA TYR A 184 4.08 -14.74 -13.32
C TYR A 184 5.16 -15.57 -14.04
N PRO A 185 4.78 -16.45 -14.99
CA PRO A 185 5.69 -17.38 -15.64
C PRO A 185 6.90 -16.74 -16.33
N GLN A 186 6.79 -15.49 -16.78
CA GLN A 186 7.89 -14.73 -17.40
C GLN A 186 9.07 -14.47 -16.45
N PHE A 187 8.90 -14.67 -15.15
CA PHE A 187 9.99 -14.57 -14.17
C PHE A 187 10.72 -15.89 -13.93
N SER A 188 10.23 -17.03 -14.42
CA SER A 188 10.81 -18.36 -14.13
C SER A 188 12.31 -18.43 -14.43
N SER A 189 12.73 -17.96 -15.61
CA SER A 189 14.11 -17.95 -16.07
C SER A 189 14.88 -16.66 -15.77
N LYS A 190 14.21 -15.65 -15.17
CA LYS A 190 14.84 -14.36 -14.93
C LYS A 190 15.76 -14.43 -13.72
N GLU A 191 17.04 -14.12 -13.90
CA GLU A 191 18.04 -14.17 -12.84
C GLU A 191 17.74 -13.16 -11.72
N VAL A 192 17.49 -11.90 -12.11
CA VAL A 192 17.22 -10.78 -11.19
C VAL A 192 15.86 -10.17 -11.48
N ILE A 193 15.00 -10.09 -10.47
CA ILE A 193 13.70 -9.41 -10.53
C ILE A 193 13.80 -8.08 -9.79
N LYS A 194 13.53 -6.97 -10.48
CA LYS A 194 13.46 -5.63 -9.87
C LYS A 194 12.05 -5.36 -9.34
N LEU A 195 11.88 -5.37 -8.03
CA LEU A 195 10.60 -5.09 -7.38
C LEU A 195 10.60 -3.66 -6.83
N ALA A 196 9.65 -2.85 -7.27
CA ALA A 196 9.35 -1.56 -6.64
C ALA A 196 8.13 -1.71 -5.73
N ILE A 197 8.22 -1.24 -4.50
CA ILE A 197 7.15 -1.32 -3.49
C ILE A 197 6.78 0.10 -3.09
N GLN A 198 5.56 0.51 -3.36
CA GLN A 198 5.01 1.76 -2.87
C GLN A 198 4.47 1.55 -1.45
N ILE A 199 4.89 2.40 -0.51
CA ILE A 199 4.44 2.37 0.88
C ILE A 199 4.43 3.77 1.49
N GLY A 200 3.54 4.00 2.46
CA GLY A 200 3.50 5.23 3.26
C GLY A 200 4.86 5.65 3.81
N ALA A 201 5.11 6.96 3.87
CA ALA A 201 6.40 7.52 4.28
C ALA A 201 6.78 7.22 5.75
N ASP A 202 5.80 6.93 6.60
CA ASP A 202 6.00 6.66 8.03
C ASP A 202 6.42 5.21 8.32
N HIS A 203 6.26 4.31 7.35
CA HIS A 203 6.66 2.91 7.47
C HIS A 203 8.19 2.76 7.46
N ARG A 204 8.71 1.76 8.19
CA ARG A 204 10.15 1.45 8.33
C ARG A 204 10.47 -0.04 8.18
N ILE A 205 9.95 -0.67 7.12
CA ILE A 205 10.23 -2.08 6.77
C ILE A 205 11.74 -2.39 6.74
N GLU A 206 12.55 -1.44 6.28
CA GLU A 206 14.01 -1.54 6.21
C GLU A 206 14.68 -1.87 7.54
N ASP A 207 14.05 -1.54 8.67
CA ASP A 207 14.58 -1.83 10.00
C ASP A 207 14.38 -3.31 10.39
N TYR A 208 13.50 -4.04 9.68
CA TYR A 208 13.08 -5.41 10.03
C TYR A 208 13.46 -6.48 9.00
N THR A 209 13.96 -6.09 7.82
CA THR A 209 14.37 -7.03 6.77
C THR A 209 15.89 -7.18 6.70
N ARG A 210 16.36 -8.38 6.35
CA ARG A 210 17.78 -8.63 6.08
C ARG A 210 18.15 -8.40 4.61
N ARG A 211 17.15 -8.20 3.76
CA ARG A 211 17.38 -7.98 2.32
C ARG A 211 17.91 -6.57 2.09
N PRO A 212 18.88 -6.38 1.18
CA PRO A 212 19.29 -5.06 0.78
C PRO A 212 18.12 -4.36 0.08
N ILE A 213 17.76 -3.18 0.58
CA ILE A 213 16.68 -2.36 0.07
C ILE A 213 17.22 -0.99 -0.32
N LYS A 214 16.83 -0.52 -1.51
CA LYS A 214 17.00 0.89 -1.90
C LYS A 214 15.78 1.69 -1.47
N ILE A 215 15.98 2.79 -0.76
CA ILE A 215 14.89 3.68 -0.32
C ILE A 215 14.88 4.93 -1.21
N ILE A 216 13.70 5.32 -1.68
CA ILE A 216 13.48 6.55 -2.45
C ILE A 216 12.26 7.28 -1.88
N HIS A 217 12.45 8.54 -1.49
CA HIS A 217 11.36 9.42 -1.09
C HIS A 217 10.75 10.09 -2.31
N ILE A 218 9.46 9.86 -2.52
CA ILE A 218 8.70 10.45 -3.62
C ILE A 218 8.14 11.80 -3.14
N SER A 219 8.74 12.89 -3.64
CA SER A 219 8.41 14.28 -3.28
C SER A 219 7.83 15.06 -4.44
#